data_AF-A0A917R193-F1
#
_entry.id   AF-A0A917R193-F1
#
_cell.length_a   1.000
_cell.length_b   1.000
_cell.length_c   1.000
_cell.angle_alpha   90.00
_cell.angle_beta   90.00
_cell.angle_gamma   90.00
#
_symmetry.space_group_name_H-M   'P 1'
#
loop_
_entity.id
_entity.type
_entity.pdbx_description
1 polymer ?
#
loop_
_entity_poly.entity_id
_entity_poly.type
_entity_poly.pdbx_seq_one_letter_code
_entity_poly.pdbx_strand_id
1 'polypeptide(L)'
;MEITVIRMRVLAEAPFRLWMAVSGTLGVTTQRQLRQRLHDQVEDGHREFFLDLQELRCADGLFEGEPRTLFPKDPATRFHLIGAPDRIRESVTGDPRFTLYADPGSAWRQWADGA
;
A
#
# COMPACT_ATOMS: atom_id res chain seq x y z
N MET A 1 -0.28 -3.31 -27.14
CA MET A 1 0.38 -2.71 -25.97
C MET A 1 -0.71 -2.53 -24.92
N GLU A 2 -0.79 -3.42 -23.93
CA GLU A 2 -1.77 -3.27 -22.86
C GLU A 2 -1.40 -2.06 -22.01
N ILE A 3 -2.32 -1.12 -21.87
CA ILE A 3 -2.15 0.00 -20.96
C ILE A 3 -2.33 -0.58 -19.55
N THR A 4 -1.23 -0.80 -18.85
CA THR A 4 -1.29 -1.18 -17.44
C THR A 4 -1.79 0.02 -16.63
N VAL A 5 -3.01 -0.05 -16.11
CA VAL A 5 -3.62 1.01 -15.31
C VAL A 5 -3.62 0.58 -13.84
N ILE A 6 -3.21 1.48 -12.97
CA ILE A 6 -3.43 1.40 -11.52
C ILE A 6 -4.40 2.49 -11.10
N ARG A 7 -5.32 2.16 -10.19
CA ARG A 7 -6.28 3.11 -9.63
C ARG A 7 -6.09 3.16 -8.14
N MET A 8 -6.07 4.38 -7.61
CA MET A 8 -5.88 4.68 -6.20
C MET A 8 -7.06 5.54 -5.76
N ARG A 9 -7.85 5.06 -4.80
CA ARG A 9 -9.05 5.75 -4.32
C ARG A 9 -8.99 5.85 -2.81
N VAL A 10 -9.07 7.06 -2.27
CA VAL A 10 -9.23 7.28 -0.83
C VAL A 10 -10.64 6.82 -0.44
N LEU A 11 -10.71 5.92 0.53
CA LEU A 11 -11.96 5.39 1.08
C LEU A 11 -12.34 6.11 2.38
N ALA A 12 -11.35 6.44 3.21
CA ALA A 12 -11.52 7.18 4.44
C ALA A 12 -10.23 7.96 4.79
N GLU A 13 -10.40 9.06 5.50
CA GLU A 13 -9.32 9.93 5.95
C GLU A 13 -9.61 10.37 7.38
N ALA A 14 -8.58 10.36 8.22
CA ALA A 14 -8.59 10.80 9.61
C ALA A 14 -7.26 11.52 9.90
N PRO A 15 -7.11 12.23 11.03
CA PRO A 15 -5.85 12.91 11.35
C PRO A 15 -4.66 11.94 11.25
N PHE A 16 -3.73 12.26 10.34
CA PHE A 16 -2.52 11.48 10.06
C PHE A 16 -2.74 10.07 9.52
N ARG A 17 -3.97 9.65 9.19
CA ARG A 17 -4.27 8.31 8.67
C ARG A 17 -5.08 8.34 7.39
N LEU A 18 -4.76 7.42 6.50
CA LEU A 18 -5.40 7.29 5.20
C LEU A 18 -5.77 5.85 4.91
N TRP A 19 -7.03 5.61 4.56
CA TRP A 19 -7.46 4.34 3.96
C TRP A 19 -7.60 4.53 2.46
N MET A 20 -6.86 3.76 1.68
CA MET A 20 -6.86 3.79 0.23
C MET A 20 -7.05 2.40 -0.37
N ALA A 21 -7.94 2.28 -1.36
CA ALA A 21 -8.00 1.12 -2.23
C ALA A 21 -7.06 1.31 -3.43
N VAL A 22 -6.26 0.28 -3.71
CA VAL A 22 -5.35 0.21 -4.85
C VAL A 22 -5.74 -1.01 -5.69
N SER A 23 -6.13 -0.77 -6.93
CA SER A 23 -6.63 -1.80 -7.85
C SER A 23 -5.95 -1.71 -9.20
N GLY A 24 -6.00 -2.82 -9.95
CA GLY A 24 -5.41 -2.95 -11.28
C GLY A 24 -4.11 -3.73 -11.25
N THR A 25 -3.21 -3.43 -12.18
CA THR A 25 -1.96 -4.18 -12.31
C THR A 25 -0.78 -3.30 -11.93
N LEU A 26 0.00 -3.75 -10.96
CA LEU A 26 1.29 -3.21 -10.61
C LEU A 26 2.31 -3.71 -11.66
N GLY A 27 2.64 -2.86 -12.62
CA GLY A 27 3.78 -2.91 -13.54
C GLY A 27 4.87 -1.89 -13.15
N VAL A 28 5.98 -1.84 -13.90
CA VAL A 28 7.09 -0.87 -13.69
C VAL A 28 6.58 0.58 -13.66
N THR A 29 5.76 0.97 -14.64
CA THR A 29 5.23 2.35 -14.74
C THR A 29 4.29 2.69 -13.59
N THR A 30 3.35 1.80 -13.27
CA THR A 30 2.35 2.02 -12.21
C THR A 30 2.95 1.92 -10.81
N GLN A 31 4.04 1.15 -10.62
CA GLN A 31 4.79 1.14 -9.37
C GLN A 31 5.35 2.53 -9.04
N ARG A 32 5.89 3.24 -10.05
CA ARG A 32 6.34 4.62 -9.86
C ARG A 32 5.20 5.55 -9.44
N GLN A 33 4.01 5.37 -10.02
CA GLN A 33 2.83 6.17 -9.68
C GLN A 33 2.36 5.91 -8.24
N LEU A 34 2.25 4.64 -7.83
CA LEU A 34 1.89 4.27 -6.46
C LEU A 34 2.93 4.78 -5.46
N ARG A 35 4.22 4.60 -5.76
CA ARG A 35 5.30 5.13 -4.92
C ARG A 35 5.18 6.63 -4.74
N GLN A 36 5.09 7.38 -5.84
CA GLN A 36 4.97 8.84 -5.77
C GLN A 36 3.77 9.24 -4.91
N ARG A 37 2.62 8.62 -5.14
CA ARG A 37 1.40 8.91 -4.38
C ARG A 37 1.56 8.69 -2.87
N LEU A 38 2.23 7.61 -2.45
CA LEU A 38 2.48 7.33 -1.04
C LEU A 38 3.46 8.33 -0.44
N HIS A 39 4.49 8.73 -1.19
CA HIS A 39 5.45 9.76 -0.74
C HIS A 39 4.77 11.13 -0.57
N ASP A 40 3.96 11.56 -1.55
CA ASP A 40 3.21 12.82 -1.46
C ASP A 40 2.34 12.84 -0.20
N GLN A 41 1.70 11.72 0.14
CA GLN A 41 0.85 11.64 1.33
C GLN A 41 1.64 11.72 2.65
N VAL A 42 2.88 11.21 2.68
CA VAL A 42 3.77 11.40 3.83
C VAL A 42 4.18 12.86 3.95
N GLU A 43 4.45 13.54 2.83
CA GLU A 43 4.75 14.98 2.81
C GLU A 43 3.55 15.81 3.30
N ASP A 44 2.32 15.39 2.95
CA ASP A 44 1.06 15.98 3.43
C ASP A 44 0.78 15.69 4.93
N GLY A 45 1.63 14.91 5.59
CA GLY A 45 1.58 14.68 7.03
C GLY A 45 0.98 13.34 7.44
N HIS A 46 0.51 12.50 6.52
CA HIS A 46 0.01 11.17 6.86
C HIS A 46 1.15 10.26 7.34
N ARG A 47 0.86 9.45 8.34
CA ARG A 47 1.83 8.53 8.97
C ARG A 47 1.30 7.10 9.02
N GLU A 48 0.00 6.88 8.96
CA GLU A 48 -0.60 5.54 9.00
C GLU A 48 -1.44 5.28 7.74
N PHE A 49 -1.13 4.20 7.04
CA PHE A 49 -1.73 3.89 5.73
C PHE A 49 -2.41 2.54 5.76
N PHE A 50 -3.71 2.51 5.49
CA PHE A 50 -4.50 1.30 5.28
C PHE A 50 -4.69 1.11 3.79
N LEU A 51 -3.95 0.16 3.22
CA LEU A 51 -3.92 -0.10 1.79
C LEU A 51 -4.72 -1.35 1.49
N ASP A 52 -5.89 -1.18 0.88
CA ASP A 52 -6.68 -2.28 0.33
C ASP A 52 -6.13 -2.68 -1.03
N LEU A 53 -5.53 -3.87 -1.08
CA LEU A 53 -4.79 -4.42 -2.21
C LEU A 53 -5.46 -5.67 -2.78
N GLN A 54 -6.69 -6.01 -2.36
CA GLN A 54 -7.38 -7.23 -2.80
C GLN A 54 -7.57 -7.31 -4.32
N GLU A 55 -7.75 -6.15 -4.96
CA GLU A 55 -7.91 -6.02 -6.41
C GLU A 55 -6.60 -5.68 -7.14
N LEU A 56 -5.46 -5.72 -6.43
CA LEU A 56 -4.15 -5.49 -7.01
C LEU A 56 -3.57 -6.80 -7.54
N ARG A 57 -3.07 -6.76 -8.78
CA ARG A 57 -2.32 -7.84 -9.39
C ARG A 57 -0.89 -7.38 -9.64
N CYS A 58 0.09 -8.27 -9.50
CA CYS A 58 1.48 -7.96 -9.87
C CYS A 58 1.76 -8.51 -11.26
N ALA A 59 2.30 -7.68 -12.16
CA ALA A 59 2.76 -8.15 -13.48
C ALA A 59 3.95 -9.12 -13.34
N ASP A 60 4.17 -9.95 -14.34
CA ASP A 60 5.37 -10.78 -14.42
C ASP A 60 6.62 -9.93 -14.66
N GLY A 61 7.75 -10.33 -14.07
CA GLY A 61 8.98 -9.54 -14.07
C GLY A 61 8.92 -8.27 -13.20
N LEU A 62 7.81 -8.02 -12.51
CA LEU A 62 7.74 -6.99 -11.49
C LEU A 62 8.69 -7.37 -10.35
N PHE A 63 9.54 -6.42 -9.95
CA PHE A 63 10.52 -6.51 -8.87
C PHE A 63 11.88 -7.14 -9.19
N GLU A 64 12.46 -6.89 -10.37
CA GLU A 64 13.93 -7.02 -10.53
C GLU A 64 14.73 -6.07 -9.60
N GLY A 65 14.04 -5.20 -8.84
CA GLY A 65 14.58 -4.48 -7.68
C GLY A 65 13.70 -4.64 -6.43
N GLU A 66 14.24 -4.29 -5.26
CA GLU A 66 13.61 -4.50 -3.96
C GLU A 66 12.19 -3.89 -3.89
N PRO A 67 11.13 -4.70 -3.72
CA PRO A 67 9.76 -4.21 -3.61
C PRO A 67 9.56 -3.26 -2.43
N ARG A 68 10.45 -3.31 -1.43
CA ARG A 68 10.53 -2.36 -0.31
C ARG A 68 10.67 -0.91 -0.75
N THR A 69 11.20 -0.66 -1.95
CA THR A 69 11.31 0.70 -2.53
C THR A 69 9.97 1.30 -2.92
N LEU A 70 8.88 0.53 -2.92
CA LEU A 70 7.52 1.03 -3.12
C LEU A 70 7.09 1.97 -2.00
N PHE A 71 7.49 1.65 -0.77
CA PHE A 71 7.03 2.34 0.42
C PHE A 71 8.05 3.40 0.86
N PRO A 72 7.60 4.59 1.29
CA PRO A 72 8.45 5.55 1.98
C PRO A 72 9.27 4.89 3.09
N LYS A 73 10.54 5.27 3.26
CA LYS A 73 11.46 4.68 4.25
C LYS A 73 11.38 5.33 5.64
N ASP A 74 10.42 6.24 5.87
CA ASP A 74 10.27 6.94 7.14
C ASP A 74 9.95 5.93 8.28
N PRO A 75 10.76 5.85 9.34
CA PRO A 75 10.53 4.93 10.46
C PRO A 75 9.27 5.26 11.28
N ALA A 76 8.73 6.48 11.19
CA ALA A 76 7.49 6.88 11.83
C ALA A 76 6.24 6.43 11.05
N THR A 77 6.40 6.03 9.78
CA THR A 77 5.27 5.55 8.98
C THR A 77 4.90 4.11 9.30
N ARG A 78 3.60 3.82 9.23
CA ARG A 78 2.99 2.51 9.46
C ARG A 78 2.10 2.16 8.27
N PHE A 79 2.17 0.91 7.83
CA PHE A 79 1.45 0.39 6.67
C PHE A 79 0.66 -0.86 7.07
N HIS A 80 -0.64 -0.79 6.88
CA HIS A 80 -1.61 -1.87 7.08
C HIS A 80 -2.00 -2.37 5.69
N LEU A 81 -1.45 -3.51 5.27
CA LEU A 81 -1.70 -4.06 3.94
C LEU A 81 -2.82 -5.10 4.01
N ILE A 82 -3.88 -4.89 3.25
CA ILE A 82 -5.12 -5.66 3.32
C ILE A 82 -5.26 -6.47 2.03
N GLY A 83 -5.32 -7.80 2.14
CA GLY A 83 -5.43 -8.68 0.99
C GLY A 83 -4.25 -8.56 0.00
N ALA A 84 -3.06 -8.23 0.51
CA ALA A 84 -1.88 -7.99 -0.31
C ALA A 84 -1.47 -9.25 -1.11
N PRO A 85 -1.11 -9.10 -2.41
CA PRO A 85 -0.50 -10.17 -3.19
C PRO A 85 0.77 -10.72 -2.53
N ASP A 86 1.02 -12.03 -2.68
CA ASP A 86 2.14 -12.72 -2.01
C ASP A 86 3.50 -12.05 -2.27
N ARG A 87 3.76 -11.62 -3.51
CA ARG A 87 5.00 -10.89 -3.84
C ARG A 87 5.20 -9.62 -2.98
N ILE A 88 4.13 -8.90 -2.65
CA ILE A 88 4.21 -7.72 -1.76
C ILE A 88 4.39 -8.17 -0.31
N ARG A 89 3.65 -9.19 0.14
CA ARG A 89 3.76 -9.74 1.50
C ARG A 89 5.17 -10.21 1.82
N GLU A 90 5.76 -11.00 0.94
CA GLU A 90 7.13 -11.52 1.07
C GLU A 90 8.14 -10.36 1.20
N SER A 91 7.98 -9.33 0.39
CA SER A 91 8.92 -8.20 0.37
C SER A 91 8.98 -7.37 1.66
N VAL A 92 7.87 -7.30 2.39
CA VAL A 92 7.76 -6.54 3.65
C VAL A 92 7.93 -7.41 4.88
N THR A 93 8.18 -8.72 4.69
CA THR A 93 8.34 -9.65 5.80
C THR A 93 9.51 -9.23 6.68
N GLY A 94 9.26 -9.17 8.00
CA GLY A 94 10.23 -8.77 9.02
C GLY A 94 10.44 -7.26 9.18
N ASP A 95 9.77 -6.40 8.40
CA ASP A 95 9.80 -4.94 8.62
C ASP A 95 8.68 -4.55 9.61
N PRO A 96 9.01 -4.00 10.80
CA PRO A 96 8.04 -3.70 11.86
C PRO A 96 7.07 -2.57 11.50
N ARG A 97 7.29 -1.87 10.39
CA ARG A 97 6.36 -0.82 9.91
C ARG A 97 5.12 -1.42 9.24
N PHE A 98 5.14 -2.72 8.91
CA PHE A 98 4.08 -3.37 8.16
C PHE A 98 3.27 -4.31 9.03
N THR A 99 1.95 -4.20 8.92
CA THR A 99 0.98 -5.17 9.44
C THR A 99 0.17 -5.72 8.28
N LEU A 100 0.00 -7.04 8.24
CA LEU A 100 -0.72 -7.72 7.16
C LEU A 100 -2.09 -8.16 7.65
N TYR A 101 -3.12 -7.89 6.87
CA TYR A 101 -4.50 -8.30 7.10
C TYR A 101 -4.99 -9.15 5.93
N ALA A 102 -5.79 -10.18 6.22
CA ALA A 102 -6.36 -11.02 5.18
C ALA A 102 -7.48 -10.29 4.41
N ASP A 103 -8.22 -9.42 5.10
CA ASP A 103 -9.46 -8.82 4.60
C ASP A 103 -9.74 -7.46 5.28
N PRO A 104 -10.62 -6.61 4.70
CA PRO A 104 -10.94 -5.30 5.28
C PRO A 104 -11.55 -5.35 6.68
N GLY A 105 -12.31 -6.41 6.99
CA GLY A 105 -12.97 -6.56 8.28
C GLY A 105 -11.97 -6.75 9.42
N SER A 106 -10.88 -7.50 9.17
CA SER A 106 -9.79 -7.65 10.16
C SER A 106 -8.98 -6.36 10.34
N ALA A 107 -8.81 -5.54 9.30
CA ALA A 107 -8.16 -4.25 9.38
C ALA A 107 -9.02 -3.15 10.02
N TRP A 108 -10.35 -3.23 9.86
CA TRP A 108 -11.30 -2.23 10.34
C TRP A 108 -11.20 -1.99 11.85
N ARG A 109 -10.96 -3.03 12.65
CA ARG A 109 -10.79 -2.86 14.10
C ARG A 109 -9.62 -1.95 14.42
N GLN A 110 -8.47 -2.17 13.78
CA GLN A 110 -7.29 -1.32 13.96
C GLN A 110 -7.55 0.12 13.51
N TRP A 111 -8.27 0.31 12.39
CA TRP A 111 -8.65 1.64 11.93
C TRP A 111 -9.54 2.37 12.94
N ALA A 112 -10.55 1.68 13.46
CA ALA A 112 -11.53 2.24 14.39
C ALA A 112 -10.91 2.52 15.78
N ASP A 113 -10.03 1.65 16.26
CA ASP A 113 -9.39 1.77 17.59
C ASP A 113 -8.35 2.89 17.64
N GLY A 114 -7.79 3.27 16.49
CA GLY A 114 -6.89 4.42 16.45
C GLY A 114 -7.63 5.76 16.61
N ALA A 115 -8.92 5.85 16.25
CA ALA A 115 -9.65 7.11 16.12
C ALA A 115 -9.80 7.88 17.44
#